data_AF-A0A9X3S9P1-F1
#
_entry.id   AF-A0A9X3S9P1-F1
#
_cell.length_a   1.000
_cell.length_b   1.000
_cell.length_c   1.000
_cell.angle_alpha   90.00
_cell.angle_beta   90.00
_cell.angle_gamma   90.00
#
_symmetry.space_group_name_H-M   'P 1'
#
loop_
_entity.id
_entity.type
_entity.pdbx_description
1 polymer ?
#
loop_
_entity_poly.entity_id
_entity_poly.type
_entity_poly.pdbx_seq_one_letter_code
_entity_poly.pdbx_strand_id
1 'polypeptide(L)'
;MRPVKLIVAGSILAGVAVAIVAGVFLISGDGALARAADRLEHENAGMDIRIETIENGERTVMRGSMVRDATGRRGFMEVQSTFEGQGTIEQNILAVGEDVWIEMPEITHLLPEGKRWVHMVEQTAMVETLTLPDFIDFLRESDTVENLGESTAGGRKLTHYRGKLSAKDLADRIGGETDANFERLLGRQDLLAPVDAWIGDDGSIEKVTMSAEAGGSKVTSHVENVAFGVPADFRPPPEREVVSEEEFNRAMEADEA
;
A
#
# COMPACT_ATOMS: atom_id res chain seq x y z
N MET A 1 -28.41 7.45 -20.78
CA MET A 1 -27.45 7.58 -19.67
C MET A 1 -27.15 9.07 -19.50
N ARG A 2 -26.82 9.54 -18.30
CA ARG A 2 -26.16 10.86 -18.16
C ARG A 2 -24.67 10.65 -18.49
N PRO A 3 -23.96 11.61 -19.10
CA PRO A 3 -22.51 11.55 -19.12
C PRO A 3 -22.03 11.59 -17.66
N VAL A 4 -21.25 10.59 -17.26
CA VAL A 4 -20.43 10.71 -16.05
C VAL A 4 -19.39 11.76 -16.41
N LYS A 5 -19.42 12.92 -15.74
CA LYS A 5 -18.27 13.81 -15.80
C LYS A 5 -17.15 13.12 -15.04
N LEU A 6 -16.16 12.60 -15.76
CA LEU A 6 -14.93 12.09 -15.18
C LEU A 6 -14.18 13.29 -14.56
N ILE A 7 -14.43 13.59 -13.29
CA ILE A 7 -13.59 14.48 -12.48
C ILE A 7 -12.37 13.64 -12.03
N VAL A 8 -11.61 13.16 -13.03
CA VAL A 8 -10.58 12.13 -12.87
C VAL A 8 -9.18 12.73 -12.89
N ALA A 9 -8.90 13.64 -13.83
CA ALA A 9 -7.55 14.09 -14.16
C ALA A 9 -6.81 14.82 -13.02
N GLY A 10 -7.52 15.50 -12.11
CA GLY A 10 -6.91 16.33 -11.06
C GLY A 10 -6.76 15.66 -9.69
N SER A 11 -7.62 14.70 -9.34
CA SER A 11 -7.79 14.26 -7.94
C SER A 11 -7.45 12.79 -7.69
N ILE A 12 -7.55 11.90 -8.68
CA ILE A 12 -7.39 10.45 -8.45
C ILE A 12 -5.91 10.07 -8.21
N LEU A 13 -4.97 10.86 -8.72
CA LEU A 13 -3.54 10.76 -8.38
C LEU A 13 -3.13 11.57 -7.14
N ALA A 14 -4.05 12.36 -6.55
CA ALA A 14 -3.72 13.34 -5.51
C ALA A 14 -4.38 13.01 -4.16
N GLY A 15 -3.66 12.30 -3.29
CA GLY A 15 -3.99 12.26 -1.85
C GLY A 15 -3.94 10.90 -1.16
N VAL A 16 -3.85 9.78 -1.88
CA VAL A 16 -3.77 8.44 -1.26
C VAL A 16 -2.31 8.01 -1.07
N ALA A 17 -1.55 8.83 -0.34
CA ALA A 17 -0.21 8.51 0.15
C ALA A 17 -0.29 7.50 1.32
N VAL A 18 -0.83 6.31 1.04
CA VAL A 18 -0.90 5.23 2.03
C VAL A 18 0.46 4.56 2.10
N ALA A 19 1.25 4.97 3.10
CA ALA A 19 2.36 4.16 3.56
C ALA A 19 1.81 2.78 4.00
N ILE A 20 1.97 1.78 3.13
CA ILE A 20 1.85 0.38 3.53
C ILE A 20 3.09 0.11 4.37
N VAL A 21 2.88 -0.10 5.68
CA VAL A 21 3.89 0.04 6.75
C VAL A 21 4.61 -1.30 7.02
N ALA A 22 5.96 -1.33 6.97
CA ALA A 22 6.60 -2.47 6.31
C ALA A 22 8.11 -2.91 6.60
N GLY A 23 9.27 -2.58 5.92
CA GLY A 23 10.58 -3.37 5.75
C GLY A 23 12.01 -2.73 5.64
N VAL A 24 13.05 -2.88 6.51
CA VAL A 24 13.69 -4.02 7.29
C VAL A 24 14.68 -3.64 8.47
N PHE A 25 14.87 -4.53 9.51
CA PHE A 25 15.92 -4.71 10.58
C PHE A 25 15.63 -4.19 12.03
N LEU A 26 15.95 -4.81 13.22
CA LEU A 26 16.61 -6.10 13.65
C LEU A 26 16.45 -6.51 15.20
N ILE A 27 17.27 -7.46 15.73
CA ILE A 27 17.51 -7.93 17.15
C ILE A 27 16.32 -8.59 17.95
N SER A 28 16.61 -9.33 19.03
CA SER A 28 15.77 -10.42 19.59
C SER A 28 14.63 -10.01 20.53
N GLY A 29 13.39 -10.14 20.03
CA GLY A 29 12.14 -10.25 20.80
C GLY A 29 11.17 -11.19 20.07
N ASP A 30 10.41 -12.00 20.82
CA ASP A 30 9.48 -13.07 20.39
C ASP A 30 9.69 -13.80 19.05
N GLY A 31 9.86 -15.13 19.11
CA GLY A 31 10.23 -15.95 17.96
C GLY A 31 9.24 -15.93 16.78
N ALA A 32 7.95 -15.68 17.02
CA ALA A 32 6.94 -15.55 15.97
C ALA A 32 7.17 -14.28 15.12
N LEU A 33 7.41 -13.15 15.79
CA LEU A 33 7.68 -11.84 15.18
C LEU A 33 9.00 -11.89 14.40
N ALA A 34 10.06 -12.47 14.97
CA ALA A 34 11.33 -12.67 14.28
C ALA A 34 11.24 -13.62 13.06
N ARG A 35 10.39 -14.67 13.11
CA ARG A 35 10.15 -15.54 11.94
C ARG A 35 9.36 -14.83 10.85
N ALA A 36 8.41 -13.96 11.20
CA ALA A 36 7.68 -13.17 10.21
C ALA A 36 8.63 -12.27 9.40
N ALA A 37 9.55 -11.57 10.05
CA ALA A 37 10.60 -10.78 9.38
C ALA A 37 11.48 -11.65 8.46
N ASP A 38 12.08 -12.73 8.99
CA ASP A 38 12.97 -13.63 8.24
C ASP A 38 12.33 -14.16 6.95
N ARG A 39 11.04 -14.55 7.00
CA ARG A 39 10.32 -15.00 5.79
C ARG A 39 10.05 -13.87 4.81
N LEU A 40 9.76 -12.67 5.28
CA LEU A 40 9.51 -11.49 4.43
C LEU A 40 10.78 -10.93 3.76
N GLU A 41 11.96 -11.15 4.36
CA GLU A 41 13.27 -10.83 3.78
C GLU A 41 13.69 -11.78 2.65
N HIS A 42 13.16 -13.01 2.62
CA HIS A 42 13.66 -14.10 1.77
C HIS A 42 12.63 -14.73 0.83
N GLU A 43 11.33 -14.60 1.09
CA GLU A 43 10.25 -15.16 0.28
C GLU A 43 9.38 -14.06 -0.36
N ASN A 44 8.86 -14.32 -1.56
CA ASN A 44 7.76 -13.52 -2.12
C ASN A 44 6.53 -13.61 -1.20
N ALA A 45 5.83 -12.51 -1.00
CA ALA A 45 4.62 -12.45 -0.17
C ALA A 45 3.40 -12.04 -1.00
N GLY A 46 2.33 -12.83 -0.93
CA GLY A 46 0.98 -12.44 -1.34
C GLY A 46 0.17 -12.00 -0.12
N MET A 47 -0.73 -11.03 -0.27
CA MET A 47 -1.58 -10.55 0.83
C MET A 47 -2.88 -9.92 0.29
N ASP A 48 -3.95 -9.99 1.06
CA ASP A 48 -5.15 -9.19 0.83
C ASP A 48 -5.03 -7.85 1.57
N ILE A 49 -5.45 -6.78 0.92
CA ILE A 49 -5.42 -5.42 1.47
C ILE A 49 -6.82 -4.79 1.44
N ARG A 50 -7.17 -4.08 2.51
CA ARG A 50 -8.30 -3.17 2.55
C ARG A 50 -7.89 -1.86 3.22
N ILE A 51 -8.03 -0.77 2.49
CA ILE A 51 -7.81 0.57 3.00
C ILE A 51 -9.15 1.31 3.01
N GLU A 52 -9.43 2.01 4.09
CA GLU A 52 -10.62 2.84 4.25
C GLU A 52 -10.20 4.24 4.68
N THR A 53 -10.44 5.21 3.79
CA THR A 53 -10.15 6.63 4.01
C THR A 53 -11.46 7.39 4.16
N ILE A 54 -11.52 8.28 5.15
CA ILE A 54 -12.57 9.27 5.32
C ILE A 54 -11.90 10.64 5.27
N GLU A 55 -12.26 11.47 4.30
CA GLU A 55 -11.70 12.82 4.13
C GLU A 55 -12.84 13.80 3.88
N ASN A 56 -12.86 14.92 4.60
CA ASN A 56 -13.93 15.95 4.55
C ASN A 56 -15.37 15.40 4.78
N GLY A 57 -15.49 14.15 5.27
CA GLY A 57 -16.74 13.43 5.46
C GLY A 57 -17.09 12.44 4.34
N GLU A 58 -16.40 12.48 3.20
CA GLU A 58 -16.57 11.53 2.09
C GLU A 58 -15.77 10.25 2.36
N ARG A 59 -16.34 9.08 2.06
CA ARG A 59 -15.71 7.77 2.31
C ARG A 59 -15.21 7.11 1.04
N THR A 60 -13.93 6.77 1.01
CA THR A 60 -13.29 5.94 -0.01
C THR A 60 -12.88 4.60 0.59
N VAL A 61 -13.19 3.48 -0.08
CA VAL A 61 -12.80 2.13 0.36
C VAL A 61 -12.11 1.40 -0.78
N MET A 62 -10.80 1.21 -0.64
CA MET A 62 -9.99 0.36 -1.50
C MET A 62 -10.00 -1.08 -0.97
N ARG A 63 -10.09 -2.06 -1.86
CA ARG A 63 -9.82 -3.47 -1.57
C ARG A 63 -8.95 -4.03 -2.67
N GLY A 64 -8.07 -4.95 -2.37
CA GLY A 64 -7.23 -5.56 -3.38
C GLY A 64 -6.49 -6.78 -2.89
N SER A 65 -5.79 -7.42 -3.83
CA SER A 65 -4.73 -8.36 -3.52
C SER A 65 -3.40 -7.81 -4.03
N MET A 66 -2.32 -8.11 -3.33
CA MET A 66 -0.95 -7.77 -3.73
C MET A 66 -0.09 -9.02 -3.71
N VAL A 67 0.81 -9.17 -4.68
CA VAL A 67 1.98 -10.05 -4.59
C VAL A 67 3.23 -9.23 -4.80
N ARG A 68 4.18 -9.33 -3.87
CA ARG A 68 5.49 -8.66 -3.88
C ARG A 68 6.63 -9.66 -3.89
N ASP A 69 7.79 -9.25 -4.39
CA ASP A 69 9.03 -9.99 -4.18
C ASP A 69 9.64 -9.71 -2.79
N ALA A 70 10.60 -10.54 -2.39
CA ALA A 70 11.29 -10.41 -1.11
C ALA A 70 12.04 -9.06 -0.96
N THR A 71 12.46 -8.43 -2.06
CA THR A 71 13.17 -7.14 -2.05
C THR A 71 12.24 -5.93 -1.93
N GLY A 72 10.93 -6.11 -2.13
CA GLY A 72 9.95 -5.04 -2.25
C GLY A 72 10.03 -4.22 -3.55
N ARG A 73 11.12 -4.31 -4.32
CA ARG A 73 11.32 -3.53 -5.56
C ARG A 73 10.49 -4.03 -6.75
N ARG A 74 9.74 -5.11 -6.58
CA ARG A 74 8.85 -5.67 -7.61
C ARG A 74 7.54 -6.11 -6.98
N GLY A 75 6.42 -5.74 -7.60
CA GLY A 75 5.11 -6.04 -7.09
C GLY A 75 4.03 -5.98 -8.16
N PHE A 76 2.93 -6.69 -7.93
CA PHE A 76 1.70 -6.63 -8.69
C PHE A 76 0.54 -6.48 -7.71
N MET A 77 -0.40 -5.59 -7.98
CA MET A 77 -1.55 -5.30 -7.14
C MET A 77 -2.81 -5.17 -8.00
N GLU A 78 -3.86 -5.89 -7.63
CA GLU A 78 -5.21 -5.75 -8.19
C GLU A 78 -6.06 -4.98 -7.17
N VAL A 79 -6.67 -3.85 -7.56
CA VAL A 79 -7.40 -2.94 -6.66
C VAL A 79 -8.78 -2.61 -7.20
N GLN A 80 -9.78 -2.63 -6.31
CA GLN A 80 -11.10 -2.05 -6.49
C GLN A 80 -11.27 -0.87 -5.51
N SER A 81 -11.33 0.34 -6.06
CA SER A 81 -11.47 1.58 -5.31
C SER A 81 -12.92 2.08 -5.37
N THR A 82 -13.68 1.92 -4.28
CA THR A 82 -15.06 2.42 -4.17
C THR A 82 -15.10 3.83 -3.61
N PHE A 83 -15.63 4.79 -4.37
CA PHE A 83 -15.79 6.19 -4.01
C PHE A 83 -17.26 6.54 -3.82
N GLU A 84 -17.58 7.30 -2.78
CA GLU A 84 -18.96 7.71 -2.48
C GLU A 84 -19.58 8.52 -3.64
N GLY A 85 -20.75 8.07 -4.11
CA GLY A 85 -21.48 8.71 -5.22
C GLY A 85 -20.91 8.47 -6.63
N GLN A 86 -19.64 8.05 -6.78
CA GLN A 86 -19.01 7.86 -8.11
C GLN A 86 -19.02 6.39 -8.57
N GLY A 87 -18.92 5.42 -7.66
CA GLY A 87 -18.96 3.98 -7.97
C GLY A 87 -17.70 3.24 -7.51
N THR A 88 -17.34 2.18 -8.23
CA THR A 88 -16.06 1.47 -8.06
C THR A 88 -15.24 1.64 -9.34
N ILE A 89 -13.94 1.84 -9.20
CA ILE A 89 -12.93 1.82 -10.28
C ILE A 89 -12.02 0.60 -10.05
N GLU A 90 -11.72 -0.16 -11.10
CA GLU A 90 -10.78 -1.28 -11.07
C GLU A 90 -9.40 -0.84 -11.58
N GLN A 91 -8.32 -1.27 -10.93
CA GLN A 91 -6.95 -0.87 -11.24
C GLN A 91 -5.99 -2.05 -11.05
N ASN A 92 -5.18 -2.35 -12.05
CA ASN A 92 -4.04 -3.25 -11.95
C ASN A 92 -2.76 -2.41 -11.93
N ILE A 93 -1.91 -2.60 -10.91
CA ILE A 93 -0.64 -1.87 -10.76
C ILE A 93 0.50 -2.88 -10.79
N LEU A 94 1.49 -2.66 -11.65
CA LEU A 94 2.72 -3.45 -11.76
C LEU A 94 3.91 -2.52 -11.52
N ALA A 95 4.74 -2.83 -10.53
CA ALA A 95 5.99 -2.12 -10.24
C ALA A 95 7.20 -3.01 -10.55
N VAL A 96 8.19 -2.48 -11.28
CA VAL A 96 9.46 -3.17 -11.56
C VAL A 96 10.63 -2.19 -11.46
N GLY A 97 11.27 -2.14 -10.29
CA GLY A 97 12.48 -1.35 -10.07
C GLY A 97 12.21 0.11 -9.70
N GLU A 98 12.05 0.95 -10.73
CA GLU A 98 11.72 2.39 -10.66
C GLU A 98 10.59 2.75 -11.67
N ASP A 99 10.13 1.76 -12.44
CA ASP A 99 9.05 1.88 -13.41
C ASP A 99 7.74 1.33 -12.83
N VAL A 100 6.64 2.05 -13.03
CA VAL A 100 5.29 1.62 -12.66
C VAL A 100 4.37 1.62 -13.90
N TRP A 101 3.59 0.57 -14.05
CA TRP A 101 2.53 0.47 -15.06
C TRP A 101 1.18 0.33 -14.38
N ILE A 102 0.21 1.13 -14.82
CA ILE A 102 -1.17 1.10 -14.33
C ILE A 102 -2.10 0.75 -15.50
N GLU A 103 -2.92 -0.28 -15.34
CA GLU A 103 -4.02 -0.64 -16.23
C GLU A 103 -5.34 -0.34 -15.51
N MET A 104 -6.22 0.42 -16.14
CA MET A 104 -7.55 0.78 -15.62
C MET A 104 -8.59 0.45 -16.70
N PRO A 105 -9.35 -0.66 -16.56
CA PRO A 105 -10.23 -1.16 -17.62
C PRO A 105 -11.20 -0.10 -18.18
N GLU A 106 -11.72 0.77 -17.32
CA GLU A 106 -12.72 1.79 -17.66
C GLU A 106 -12.20 2.81 -18.68
N ILE A 107 -10.94 3.23 -18.61
CA ILE A 107 -10.34 4.22 -19.53
C ILE A 107 -9.65 3.60 -20.75
N THR A 108 -9.59 2.26 -20.86
CA THR A 108 -8.97 1.57 -22.01
C THR A 108 -9.52 2.05 -23.36
N HIS A 109 -10.77 2.52 -23.39
CA HIS A 109 -11.41 3.06 -24.60
C HIS A 109 -10.92 4.45 -25.04
N LEU A 110 -10.21 5.18 -24.17
CA LEU A 110 -9.55 6.47 -24.46
C LEU A 110 -8.11 6.26 -24.95
N LEU A 111 -7.52 5.09 -24.72
CA LEU A 111 -6.16 4.78 -25.12
C LEU A 111 -6.07 4.40 -26.62
N PRO A 112 -4.91 4.57 -27.28
CA PRO A 112 -4.71 4.12 -28.66
C PRO A 112 -4.94 2.61 -28.83
N GLU A 113 -5.35 2.19 -30.03
CA GLU A 113 -5.73 0.79 -30.30
C GLU A 113 -4.65 -0.23 -29.86
N GLY A 114 -5.05 -1.18 -29.01
CA GLY A 114 -4.17 -2.23 -28.47
C GLY A 114 -3.38 -1.84 -27.22
N LYS A 115 -3.48 -0.59 -26.75
CA LYS A 115 -2.91 -0.11 -25.49
C LYS A 115 -3.87 -0.35 -24.32
N ARG A 116 -3.33 -0.59 -23.13
CA ARG A 116 -4.09 -0.80 -21.87
C ARG A 116 -3.32 -0.41 -20.60
N TRP A 117 -1.99 -0.40 -20.67
CA TRP A 117 -1.11 0.05 -19.61
C TRP A 117 -0.67 1.51 -19.84
N VAL A 118 -0.73 2.34 -18.81
CA VAL A 118 -0.03 3.62 -18.72
C VAL A 118 1.28 3.39 -17.98
N HIS A 119 2.41 3.71 -18.60
CA HIS A 119 3.73 3.71 -17.97
C HIS A 119 3.99 5.08 -17.35
N MET A 120 4.30 5.07 -16.06
CA MET A 120 4.69 6.23 -15.27
C MET A 120 6.12 6.00 -14.79
N VAL A 121 7.00 6.96 -15.04
CA VAL A 121 8.38 6.97 -14.53
C VAL A 121 8.39 7.82 -13.27
N GLU A 122 8.74 7.20 -12.15
CA GLU A 122 8.19 7.65 -10.88
C GLU A 122 9.05 8.67 -10.14
N GLN A 123 8.43 9.80 -9.76
CA GLN A 123 8.94 10.70 -8.71
C GLN A 123 8.04 10.73 -7.46
N THR A 124 6.85 10.09 -7.50
CA THR A 124 5.79 10.38 -6.50
C THR A 124 4.80 9.27 -6.17
N ALA A 125 4.49 8.29 -7.04
CA ALA A 125 3.31 7.44 -6.85
C ALA A 125 3.52 6.24 -5.89
N MET A 126 4.73 5.68 -5.79
CA MET A 126 5.23 5.02 -4.58
C MET A 126 6.04 6.02 -3.75
N VAL A 127 5.32 6.92 -3.05
CA VAL A 127 5.86 7.60 -1.86
C VAL A 127 6.57 6.55 -1.02
N GLU A 128 7.84 6.76 -0.69
CA GLU A 128 8.73 5.73 -0.12
C GLU A 128 8.10 5.06 1.10
N THR A 129 7.44 3.93 0.88
CA THR A 129 6.91 3.13 1.99
C THR A 129 8.05 2.29 2.53
N LEU A 130 8.01 2.03 3.84
CA LEU A 130 8.63 0.85 4.43
C LEU A 130 8.37 -0.40 3.51
N THR A 131 9.27 -1.41 3.39
CA THR A 131 9.10 -2.60 2.47
C THR A 131 8.23 -3.84 2.90
N LEU A 132 8.58 -4.79 3.82
CA LEU A 132 7.61 -5.53 4.71
C LEU A 132 8.08 -6.05 6.12
N PRO A 133 9.39 -6.14 6.45
CA PRO A 133 9.97 -6.23 7.84
C PRO A 133 10.14 -4.98 8.84
N ASP A 134 10.67 -3.76 8.55
CA ASP A 134 10.68 -2.45 9.32
C ASP A 134 9.52 -2.26 10.30
N PHE A 135 8.31 -2.72 9.99
CA PHE A 135 7.14 -2.62 10.83
C PHE A 135 7.14 -3.73 11.87
N ILE A 136 7.43 -4.96 11.46
CA ILE A 136 7.77 -6.07 12.35
C ILE A 136 8.98 -5.71 13.23
N ASP A 137 9.92 -4.93 12.70
CA ASP A 137 11.11 -4.45 13.41
C ASP A 137 10.84 -3.22 14.28
N PHE A 138 10.01 -2.27 13.85
CA PHE A 138 9.45 -1.22 14.68
C PHE A 138 8.68 -1.85 15.86
N LEU A 139 7.95 -2.95 15.60
CA LEU A 139 7.28 -3.72 16.64
C LEU A 139 8.26 -4.49 17.57
N ARG A 140 9.55 -4.60 17.23
CA ARG A 140 10.61 -5.20 18.07
C ARG A 140 11.41 -4.14 18.83
N GLU A 141 11.68 -3.01 18.19
CA GLU A 141 12.48 -1.91 18.73
C GLU A 141 11.67 -0.93 19.59
N SER A 142 10.36 -0.83 19.39
CA SER A 142 9.52 0.10 20.14
C SER A 142 9.16 -0.47 21.51
N ASP A 143 9.63 0.21 22.57
CA ASP A 143 9.17 0.05 23.96
C ASP A 143 7.64 0.21 24.13
N THR A 144 6.91 0.62 23.08
CA THR A 144 5.44 0.70 23.06
C THR A 144 4.73 -0.61 22.74
N VAL A 145 5.45 -1.69 22.37
CA VAL A 145 4.82 -2.94 21.98
C VAL A 145 4.43 -3.82 23.15
N GLU A 146 3.12 -4.08 23.23
CA GLU A 146 2.49 -4.97 24.20
C GLU A 146 2.12 -6.30 23.52
N ASN A 147 2.62 -7.41 24.05
CA ASN A 147 2.12 -8.75 23.73
C ASN A 147 0.82 -8.96 24.52
N LEU A 148 -0.32 -8.86 23.83
CA LEU A 148 -1.67 -8.97 24.39
C LEU A 148 -2.12 -10.43 24.61
N GLY A 149 -1.26 -11.40 24.29
CA GLY A 149 -1.44 -12.82 24.59
C GLY A 149 -1.82 -13.69 23.38
N GLU A 150 -2.21 -14.93 23.69
CA GLU A 150 -2.67 -15.88 22.68
C GLU A 150 -4.11 -15.62 22.22
N SER A 151 -4.33 -15.82 20.92
CA SER A 151 -5.62 -15.80 20.25
C SER A 151 -5.70 -16.98 19.25
N THR A 152 -6.85 -17.16 18.60
CA THR A 152 -7.04 -18.26 17.63
C THR A 152 -7.95 -17.81 16.48
N ALA A 153 -7.47 -17.94 15.24
CA ALA A 153 -8.27 -17.80 14.02
C ALA A 153 -8.05 -19.03 13.14
N GLY A 154 -9.11 -19.52 12.47
CA GLY A 154 -9.03 -20.72 11.61
C GLY A 154 -8.59 -22.02 12.30
N GLY A 155 -8.45 -22.04 13.64
CA GLY A 155 -7.83 -23.13 14.39
C GLY A 155 -6.30 -23.03 14.54
N ARG A 156 -5.65 -22.01 13.97
CA ARG A 156 -4.24 -21.65 14.21
C ARG A 156 -4.12 -20.79 15.48
N LYS A 157 -3.13 -21.09 16.31
CA LYS A 157 -2.65 -20.22 17.39
C LYS A 157 -2.01 -18.97 16.78
N LEU A 158 -2.33 -17.81 17.34
CA LEU A 158 -1.79 -16.51 16.93
C LEU A 158 -1.48 -15.68 18.18
N THR A 159 -0.28 -15.13 18.28
CA THR A 159 0.04 -14.10 19.29
C THR A 159 -0.44 -12.75 18.78
N HIS A 160 -1.16 -12.01 19.63
CA HIS A 160 -1.63 -10.65 19.32
C HIS A 160 -0.64 -9.63 19.90
N TYR A 161 -0.01 -8.85 19.04
CA TYR A 161 0.85 -7.72 19.39
C TYR A 161 0.15 -6.39 19.11
N ARG A 162 0.40 -5.38 19.94
CA ARG A 162 -0.05 -4.00 19.73
C ARG A 162 1.09 -3.01 19.96
N GLY A 163 1.32 -2.12 19.01
CA GLY A 163 2.26 -0.99 19.13
C GLY A 163 1.64 0.34 18.72
N LYS A 164 2.45 1.40 18.69
CA LYS A 164 2.08 2.72 18.14
C LYS A 164 3.18 3.24 17.24
N LEU A 165 2.96 3.25 15.93
CA LEU A 165 3.91 3.81 14.97
C LEU A 165 3.95 5.34 15.11
N SER A 166 5.13 5.90 15.31
CA SER A 166 5.38 7.34 15.21
C SER A 166 5.54 7.72 13.74
N ALA A 167 4.73 8.67 13.27
CA ALA A 167 4.90 9.23 11.93
C ALA A 167 6.19 10.05 11.81
N LYS A 168 6.72 10.59 12.92
CA LYS A 168 8.05 11.21 12.93
C LYS A 168 9.17 10.17 12.84
N ASP A 169 9.18 9.13 13.68
CA ASP A 169 10.24 8.11 13.62
C ASP A 169 10.24 7.39 12.26
N LEU A 170 9.06 7.28 11.62
CA LEU A 170 8.88 6.83 10.24
C LEU A 170 9.56 7.77 9.24
N ALA A 171 9.24 9.07 9.28
CA ALA A 171 9.83 10.08 8.41
C ALA A 171 11.37 10.16 8.57
N ASP A 172 11.88 10.13 9.81
CA ASP A 172 13.31 10.14 10.13
C ASP A 172 14.05 8.87 9.63
N ARG A 173 13.36 7.73 9.48
CA ARG A 173 13.93 6.47 8.94
C ARG A 173 13.99 6.45 7.42
N ILE A 174 12.94 6.94 6.76
CA ILE A 174 12.87 7.01 5.29
C ILE A 174 13.79 8.14 4.78
N GLY A 175 13.68 9.32 5.37
CA GLY A 175 14.34 10.54 4.92
C GLY A 175 13.77 11.05 3.59
N GLY A 176 14.67 11.38 2.66
CA GLY A 176 14.31 11.78 1.29
C GLY A 176 13.42 13.03 1.21
N GLU A 177 12.61 13.10 0.16
CA GLU A 177 11.52 14.09 0.07
C GLU A 177 10.30 13.66 0.90
N THR A 178 10.27 12.42 1.36
CA THR A 178 9.20 11.86 2.20
C THR A 178 9.14 12.57 3.55
N ASP A 179 10.27 12.78 4.23
CA ASP A 179 10.37 13.57 5.47
C ASP A 179 9.85 15.01 5.31
N ALA A 180 10.31 15.71 4.27
CA ALA A 180 9.85 17.06 3.96
C ALA A 180 8.33 17.14 3.67
N ASN A 181 7.75 16.09 3.10
CA ASN A 181 6.30 15.99 2.92
C ASN A 181 5.55 15.65 4.22
N PHE A 182 6.12 14.83 5.11
CA PHE A 182 5.57 14.59 6.45
C PHE A 182 5.58 15.87 7.31
N GLU A 183 6.68 16.61 7.39
CA GLU A 183 6.71 17.94 8.07
C GLU A 183 5.69 18.91 7.46
N ARG A 184 5.49 18.89 6.13
CA ARG A 184 4.52 19.75 5.44
C ARG A 184 3.07 19.39 5.76
N LEU A 185 2.75 18.11 5.98
CA LEU A 185 1.39 17.62 6.22
C LEU A 185 1.00 17.62 7.70
N LEU A 186 1.91 17.21 8.59
CA LEU A 186 1.66 17.09 10.04
C LEU A 186 2.24 18.25 10.87
N GLY A 187 3.07 19.10 10.25
CA GLY A 187 3.78 20.16 10.94
C GLY A 187 4.79 19.58 11.94
N ARG A 188 4.66 20.00 13.21
CA ARG A 188 5.48 19.50 14.33
C ARG A 188 4.70 18.55 15.26
N GLN A 189 3.57 18.02 14.82
CA GLN A 189 2.81 17.05 15.59
C GLN A 189 3.23 15.65 15.15
N ASP A 190 3.73 14.84 16.09
CA ASP A 190 3.91 13.42 15.82
C ASP A 190 2.55 12.70 15.88
N LEU A 191 2.26 11.93 14.84
CA LEU A 191 1.03 11.16 14.69
C LEU A 191 1.29 9.71 15.12
N LEU A 192 0.92 9.38 16.35
CA LEU A 192 1.02 8.03 16.90
C LEU A 192 -0.14 7.15 16.39
N ALA A 193 0.09 6.46 15.28
CA ALA A 193 -0.87 5.52 14.69
C ALA A 193 -0.84 4.17 15.47
N PRO A 194 -1.90 3.78 16.20
CA PRO A 194 -1.97 2.44 16.79
C PRO A 194 -1.96 1.37 15.69
N VAL A 195 -1.18 0.31 15.93
CA VAL A 195 -1.13 -0.86 15.05
C VAL A 195 -1.28 -2.15 15.85
N ASP A 196 -2.17 -3.02 15.39
CA ASP A 196 -2.41 -4.37 15.90
C ASP A 196 -1.94 -5.42 14.88
N ALA A 197 -1.24 -6.47 15.33
CA ALA A 197 -0.77 -7.57 14.49
C ALA A 197 -1.05 -8.94 15.14
N TRP A 198 -1.47 -9.91 14.33
CA TRP A 198 -1.75 -11.29 14.74
C TRP A 198 -0.86 -12.25 13.96
N ILE A 199 0.09 -12.89 14.66
CA ILE A 199 1.18 -13.66 14.06
C ILE A 199 1.22 -15.07 14.64
N GLY A 200 1.28 -16.08 13.79
CA GLY A 200 1.35 -17.49 14.17
C GLY A 200 2.72 -17.92 14.67
N ASP A 201 2.76 -19.05 15.40
CA ASP A 201 3.99 -19.65 15.91
C ASP A 201 5.03 -19.96 14.81
N ASP A 202 4.61 -20.10 13.56
CA ASP A 202 5.44 -20.33 12.37
C ASP A 202 5.94 -19.05 11.67
N GLY A 203 5.55 -17.86 12.15
CA GLY A 203 5.81 -16.58 11.49
C GLY A 203 4.78 -16.20 10.42
N SER A 204 3.67 -16.94 10.27
CA SER A 204 2.57 -16.53 9.40
C SER A 204 1.88 -15.28 9.95
N ILE A 205 1.69 -14.24 9.13
CA ILE A 205 0.93 -13.05 9.50
C ILE A 205 -0.52 -13.26 9.08
N GLU A 206 -1.43 -13.41 10.04
CA GLU A 206 -2.86 -13.57 9.74
C GLU A 206 -3.51 -12.23 9.39
N LYS A 207 -3.16 -11.21 10.17
CA LYS A 207 -3.79 -9.90 10.15
C LYS A 207 -2.83 -8.84 10.67
N VAL A 208 -2.78 -7.70 10.00
CA VAL A 208 -2.30 -6.42 10.53
C VAL A 208 -3.44 -5.42 10.42
N THR A 209 -3.55 -4.49 11.37
CA THR A 209 -4.52 -3.41 11.32
C THR A 209 -3.92 -2.12 11.89
N MET A 210 -3.84 -1.09 11.06
CA MET A 210 -3.35 0.24 11.41
C MET A 210 -4.49 1.26 11.30
N SER A 211 -4.51 2.27 12.15
CA SER A 211 -5.37 3.45 11.93
C SER A 211 -4.65 4.74 12.30
N ALA A 212 -4.89 5.79 11.52
CA ALA A 212 -4.29 7.11 11.67
C ALA A 212 -5.37 8.18 11.41
N GLU A 213 -5.29 9.31 12.11
CA GLU A 213 -6.26 10.41 12.00
C GLU A 213 -5.54 11.76 12.17
N ALA A 214 -5.55 12.59 11.12
CA ALA A 214 -4.84 13.87 11.08
C ALA A 214 -5.54 14.85 10.14
N GLY A 215 -5.52 16.15 10.46
CA GLY A 215 -6.07 17.21 9.60
C GLY A 215 -7.57 17.20 9.35
N GLY A 216 -8.33 16.25 9.92
CA GLY A 216 -9.73 15.98 9.56
C GLY A 216 -9.92 14.79 8.62
N SER A 217 -8.83 14.16 8.17
CA SER A 217 -8.82 12.91 7.43
C SER A 217 -8.46 11.74 8.33
N LYS A 218 -9.07 10.58 8.09
CA LYS A 218 -8.83 9.32 8.80
C LYS A 218 -8.53 8.21 7.81
N VAL A 219 -7.47 7.45 8.06
CA VAL A 219 -7.11 6.25 7.29
C VAL A 219 -7.16 5.04 8.23
N THR A 220 -7.76 3.95 7.77
CA THR A 220 -7.71 2.63 8.43
C THR A 220 -7.27 1.60 7.40
N SER A 221 -6.17 0.89 7.68
CA SER A 221 -5.64 -0.16 6.81
C SER A 221 -5.75 -1.51 7.50
N HIS A 222 -6.18 -2.52 6.75
CA HIS A 222 -6.13 -3.92 7.12
C HIS A 222 -5.32 -4.67 6.06
N VAL A 223 -4.32 -5.43 6.51
CA VAL A 223 -3.63 -6.44 5.70
C VAL A 223 -4.02 -7.80 6.26
N GLU A 224 -4.45 -8.73 5.42
CA GLU A 224 -4.96 -10.05 5.83
C GLU A 224 -4.39 -11.15 4.92
N ASN A 225 -4.48 -12.41 5.35
CA ASN A 225 -4.15 -13.60 4.54
C ASN A 225 -2.72 -13.59 3.94
N VAL A 226 -1.70 -13.18 4.70
CA VAL A 226 -0.32 -13.09 4.18
C VAL A 226 0.25 -14.48 3.88
N ALA A 227 0.29 -14.80 2.59
CA ALA A 227 0.82 -16.04 2.03
C ALA A 227 2.28 -15.86 1.60
N PHE A 228 3.12 -16.84 1.92
CA PHE A 228 4.56 -16.80 1.69
C PHE A 228 4.99 -17.80 0.61
N GLY A 229 6.08 -17.48 -0.10
CA GLY A 229 6.63 -18.32 -1.17
C GLY A 229 5.82 -18.24 -2.47
N VAL A 230 5.04 -17.16 -2.65
CA VAL A 230 4.08 -17.05 -3.76
C VAL A 230 4.82 -16.89 -5.11
N PRO A 231 4.59 -17.77 -6.10
CA PRO A 231 5.21 -17.63 -7.42
C PRO A 231 4.61 -16.42 -8.15
N ALA A 232 5.47 -15.55 -8.68
CA ALA A 232 5.07 -14.30 -9.33
C ALA A 232 5.99 -13.97 -10.52
N ASP A 233 5.46 -13.20 -11.47
CA ASP A 233 6.11 -12.87 -12.74
C ASP A 233 6.07 -11.36 -13.01
N PHE A 234 7.04 -10.65 -12.46
CA PHE A 234 7.15 -9.19 -12.53
C PHE A 234 7.90 -8.74 -13.80
N ARG A 235 7.41 -9.13 -14.97
CA ARG A 235 7.95 -8.68 -16.26
C ARG A 235 7.17 -7.45 -16.75
N PRO A 236 7.86 -6.37 -17.19
CA PRO A 236 7.21 -5.21 -17.81
C PRO A 236 6.23 -5.61 -18.93
N PRO A 237 5.11 -4.88 -19.12
CA PRO A 237 4.16 -5.20 -20.18
C PRO A 237 4.79 -4.97 -21.56
N PRO A 238 4.32 -5.66 -22.62
CA PRO A 238 4.86 -5.47 -23.96
C PRO A 238 4.66 -4.03 -24.44
N GLU A 239 5.68 -3.38 -25.02
CA GLU A 239 5.64 -1.98 -25.49
C GLU A 239 4.42 -1.63 -26.36
N ARG A 240 3.94 -2.59 -27.17
CA ARG A 240 2.72 -2.44 -27.98
C ARG A 240 1.42 -2.25 -27.16
N GLU A 241 1.43 -2.60 -25.87
CA GLU A 241 0.31 -2.48 -24.92
C GLU A 241 0.45 -1.28 -23.96
N VAL A 242 1.59 -0.56 -24.01
CA VAL A 242 1.98 0.51 -23.06
C VAL A 242 1.94 1.89 -23.72
N VAL A 243 1.19 2.85 -23.17
CA VAL A 243 1.39 4.29 -23.47
C VAL A 243 2.33 4.92 -22.45
N SER A 244 3.06 5.95 -22.87
CA SER A 244 3.73 6.87 -21.95
C SER A 244 2.74 7.81 -21.26
N GLU A 245 3.14 8.38 -20.11
CA GLU A 245 2.38 9.43 -19.42
C GLU A 245 2.04 10.63 -20.33
N GLU A 246 2.96 11.06 -21.21
CA GLU A 246 2.69 12.15 -22.17
C GLU A 246 1.63 11.77 -23.21
N GLU A 247 1.59 10.52 -23.67
CA GLU A 247 0.53 10.01 -24.55
C GLU A 247 -0.81 9.90 -23.81
N PHE A 248 -0.81 9.45 -22.55
CA PHE A 248 -2.01 9.37 -21.72
C PHE A 248 -2.62 10.75 -21.44
N ASN A 249 -1.81 11.71 -20.99
CA ASN A 249 -2.27 13.07 -20.69
C ASN A 249 -2.89 13.74 -21.93
N ARG A 250 -2.28 13.59 -23.11
CA ARG A 250 -2.85 14.11 -24.38
C ARG A 250 -4.12 13.39 -24.82
N ALA A 251 -4.30 12.11 -24.47
CA ALA A 251 -5.54 11.39 -24.72
C ALA A 251 -6.68 11.91 -23.83
N MET A 252 -6.38 12.19 -22.55
CA MET A 252 -7.35 12.80 -21.61
C MET A 252 -7.73 14.23 -22.03
N GLU A 253 -6.76 15.08 -22.39
CA GLU A 253 -7.02 16.44 -22.90
C GLU A 253 -7.92 16.46 -24.16
N ALA A 254 -7.89 15.39 -24.96
CA ALA A 254 -8.67 15.28 -26.19
C ALA A 254 -10.13 14.83 -25.99
N ASP A 255 -10.47 14.23 -24.84
CA ASP A 255 -11.86 13.84 -24.50
C ASP A 255 -12.65 15.01 -23.87
N GLU A 256 -11.97 16.00 -23.30
CA GLU A 256 -12.60 17.18 -22.68
C GLU A 256 -13.03 18.30 -23.67
N ALA A 257 -12.72 18.17 -24.98
CA ALA A 257 -12.72 19.26 -25.98
C ALA A 257 -13.94 19.32 -26.94
#